data_AF-A0A444MSC1-F1
#
_entry.id   AF-A0A444MSC1-F1
#
_cell.length_a   1.000
_cell.length_b   1.000
_cell.length_c   1.000
_cell.angle_alpha   90.00
_cell.angle_beta   90.00
_cell.angle_gamma   90.00
#
_symmetry.space_group_name_H-M   'P 1'
#
loop_
_entity.id
_entity.type
_entity.pdbx_description
1 polymer ?
#
loop_
_entity_poly.entity_id
_entity_poly.type
_entity_poly.pdbx_seq_one_letter_code
_entity_poly.pdbx_strand_id
1 'polypeptide(L)'
;MKKYLLILFLFCLRMSSNAQSITFYDLTNLTNLSNGQAHTYLVLGRVFKHQFIEEKDGKKIEHFRSINPNVSEQTITIGVNTALSSGTVLRSVTYTTRNPQHVLNLIAQAKSGKLTMKFQGSDVDNNIYVFDNDFYHVKMYISTTENKGTVVIEQKNYIGY
;
A
#
# COMPACT_ATOMS: atom_id res chain seq x y z
N MET A 1 17.35 21.10 -39.72
CA MET A 1 17.67 21.07 -38.27
C MET A 1 16.49 20.68 -37.35
N LYS A 2 15.23 20.64 -37.81
CA LYS A 2 14.06 20.26 -36.96
C LYS A 2 13.86 18.75 -36.73
N LYS A 3 14.49 17.88 -37.52
CA LYS A 3 14.29 16.41 -37.46
C LYS A 3 15.06 15.73 -36.32
N TYR A 4 16.12 16.35 -35.81
CA TYR A 4 16.94 15.79 -34.72
C TYR A 4 16.35 16.07 -33.32
N LEU A 5 15.50 17.08 -33.19
CA LEU A 5 14.79 17.40 -31.95
C LEU A 5 13.81 16.29 -31.54
N LEU A 6 13.14 15.65 -32.51
CA LEU A 6 12.20 14.56 -32.23
C LEU A 6 12.92 13.30 -31.71
N ILE A 7 14.12 13.01 -32.23
CA ILE A 7 14.94 11.88 -31.79
C ILE A 7 15.49 12.12 -30.38
N LEU A 8 15.89 13.37 -30.08
CA LEU A 8 16.31 13.75 -28.73
C LEU A 8 15.16 13.62 -27.72
N PHE A 9 13.95 14.03 -28.11
CA PHE A 9 12.75 13.92 -27.26
C PHE A 9 12.36 12.46 -26.97
N LEU A 10 12.50 11.58 -27.96
CA LEU A 10 12.26 10.13 -27.80
C LEU A 10 13.30 9.44 -26.89
N PHE A 11 14.54 9.95 -26.82
CA PHE A 11 15.55 9.47 -25.88
C PHE A 11 15.31 9.98 -24.44
N CYS A 12 14.76 11.19 -24.27
CA CYS A 12 14.34 11.69 -22.95
C CYS A 12 13.17 10.88 -22.37
N LEU A 13 12.27 10.35 -23.21
CA LEU A 13 11.16 9.50 -22.76
C LEU A 13 11.58 8.10 -22.29
N ARG A 14 12.85 7.69 -22.53
CA ARG A 14 13.41 6.44 -21.99
C ARG A 14 13.96 6.59 -20.58
N MET A 15 13.91 7.79 -19.99
CA MET A 15 14.33 7.98 -18.61
C MET A 15 13.26 7.46 -17.65
N SER A 16 13.64 6.40 -16.93
CA SER A 16 13.05 5.89 -15.68
C SER A 16 11.65 5.27 -15.76
N SER A 17 11.55 4.08 -16.36
CA SER A 17 10.66 3.02 -15.84
C SER A 17 11.29 2.37 -14.59
N ASN A 18 11.74 3.20 -13.65
CA ASN A 18 12.35 2.74 -12.41
C ASN A 18 11.34 2.98 -11.28
N ALA A 19 10.80 1.85 -10.78
CA ALA A 19 10.16 1.73 -9.47
C ALA A 19 8.84 2.50 -9.27
N GLN A 20 7.75 2.02 -9.88
CA GLN A 20 6.43 2.36 -9.36
C GLN A 20 6.32 1.78 -7.94
N SER A 21 6.26 2.66 -6.94
CA SER A 21 5.81 2.31 -5.59
C SER A 21 4.36 1.86 -5.65
N ILE A 22 3.93 0.99 -4.72
CA ILE A 22 2.54 0.57 -4.67
C ILE A 22 1.59 1.78 -4.59
N THR A 23 0.45 1.71 -5.28
CA THR A 23 -0.54 2.78 -5.26
C THR A 23 -1.56 2.57 -4.14
N PHE A 24 -2.26 3.63 -3.77
CA PHE A 24 -3.34 3.55 -2.80
C PHE A 24 -4.48 2.65 -3.29
N TYR A 25 -4.74 2.67 -4.60
CA TYR A 25 -5.72 1.79 -5.24
C TYR A 25 -5.32 0.31 -5.13
N ASP A 26 -4.04 -0.03 -5.31
CA ASP A 26 -3.57 -1.41 -5.15
C ASP A 26 -3.79 -1.88 -3.71
N LEU A 27 -3.50 -1.02 -2.72
CA LEU A 27 -3.70 -1.35 -1.31
C LEU A 27 -5.18 -1.55 -0.95
N THR A 28 -6.08 -0.68 -1.42
CA THR A 28 -7.53 -0.86 -1.19
C THR A 28 -8.06 -2.08 -1.95
N ASN A 29 -7.61 -2.32 -3.18
CA ASN A 29 -7.96 -3.51 -3.93
C ASN A 29 -7.56 -4.80 -3.18
N LEU A 30 -6.34 -4.86 -2.63
CA LEU A 30 -5.89 -5.98 -1.82
C LEU A 30 -6.80 -6.26 -0.62
N THR A 31 -7.38 -5.22 0.00
CA THR A 31 -8.33 -5.44 1.11
C THR A 31 -9.64 -6.09 0.65
N ASN A 32 -10.04 -5.93 -0.62
CA ASN A 32 -11.26 -6.54 -1.14
C ASN A 32 -11.06 -8.00 -1.59
N LEU A 33 -9.82 -8.45 -1.75
CA LEU A 33 -9.50 -9.79 -2.23
C LEU A 33 -9.47 -10.81 -1.07
N SER A 34 -9.86 -12.05 -1.36
CA SER A 34 -9.55 -13.18 -0.46
C SER A 34 -8.04 -13.38 -0.35
N ASN A 35 -7.55 -14.03 0.71
CA ASN A 35 -6.11 -14.22 0.92
C ASN A 35 -5.42 -14.86 -0.29
N GLY A 36 -6.03 -15.89 -0.90
CA GLY A 36 -5.46 -16.54 -2.10
C GLY A 36 -5.44 -15.64 -3.34
N GLN A 37 -6.46 -14.78 -3.52
CA GLN A 37 -6.48 -13.80 -4.61
C GLN A 37 -5.44 -12.69 -4.37
N ALA A 38 -5.32 -12.19 -3.14
CA ALA A 38 -4.34 -11.19 -2.76
C ALA A 38 -2.90 -11.72 -2.92
N HIS A 39 -2.63 -12.96 -2.48
CA HIS A 39 -1.36 -13.64 -2.72
C HIS A 39 -1.03 -13.68 -4.22
N THR A 40 -1.98 -14.16 -5.03
CA THR A 40 -1.82 -14.27 -6.47
C THR A 40 -1.55 -12.90 -7.10
N TYR A 41 -2.30 -11.87 -6.72
CA TYR A 41 -2.11 -10.51 -7.20
C TYR A 41 -0.69 -9.99 -6.90
N LEU A 42 -0.20 -10.19 -5.68
CA LEU A 42 1.13 -9.72 -5.24
C LEU A 42 2.28 -10.43 -5.96
N VAL A 43 2.15 -11.74 -6.19
CA VAL A 43 3.19 -12.56 -6.83
C VAL A 43 3.21 -12.37 -8.35
N LEU A 44 2.05 -12.32 -9.00
CA LEU A 44 1.96 -12.23 -10.47
C LEU A 44 2.55 -10.92 -11.01
N GLY A 45 2.40 -9.82 -10.29
CA GLY A 45 2.97 -8.53 -10.68
C GLY A 45 4.50 -8.50 -10.68
N ARG A 46 5.17 -9.50 -10.09
CA ARG A 46 6.65 -9.58 -9.94
C ARG A 46 7.29 -8.34 -9.29
N VAL A 47 6.50 -7.57 -8.55
CA VAL A 47 6.98 -6.44 -7.75
C VAL A 47 7.35 -6.93 -6.35
N PHE A 48 6.57 -7.88 -5.82
CA PHE A 48 6.73 -8.44 -4.49
C PHE A 48 6.98 -9.95 -4.56
N LYS A 49 7.81 -10.46 -3.66
CA LYS A 49 7.98 -11.88 -3.39
C LYS A 49 7.42 -12.21 -2.02
N HIS A 50 6.77 -13.37 -1.92
CA HIS A 50 6.39 -13.94 -0.64
C HIS A 50 7.65 -14.20 0.19
N GLN A 51 7.66 -13.79 1.45
CA GLN A 51 8.76 -14.05 2.38
C GLN A 51 8.45 -15.21 3.30
N PHE A 52 7.38 -15.11 4.08
CA PHE A 52 6.99 -16.12 5.07
C PHE A 52 5.53 -15.98 5.44
N ILE A 53 5.02 -17.07 6.05
CA ILE A 53 3.68 -17.14 6.65
C ILE A 53 3.87 -17.16 8.17
N GLU A 54 3.04 -16.40 8.86
CA GLU A 54 2.92 -16.38 10.30
C GLU A 54 1.51 -16.86 10.68
N GLU A 55 1.42 -17.78 11.63
CA GLU A 55 0.14 -18.17 12.21
C GLU A 55 -0.06 -17.45 13.54
N LYS A 56 -1.08 -16.59 13.60
CA LYS A 56 -1.38 -15.78 14.78
C LYS A 56 -2.88 -15.72 15.02
N ASP A 57 -3.33 -16.07 16.22
CA ASP A 57 -4.74 -16.09 16.61
C ASP A 57 -5.63 -16.91 15.64
N GLY A 58 -5.10 -18.04 15.14
CA GLY A 58 -5.77 -18.90 14.16
C GLY A 58 -5.85 -18.33 12.74
N LYS A 59 -5.18 -17.19 12.47
CA LYS A 59 -5.12 -16.55 11.14
C LYS A 59 -3.76 -16.82 10.49
N LYS A 60 -3.79 -17.10 9.19
CA LYS A 60 -2.59 -17.15 8.34
C LYS A 60 -2.31 -15.76 7.82
N ILE A 61 -1.25 -15.16 8.33
CA ILE A 61 -0.76 -13.84 7.95
C ILE A 61 0.41 -14.05 7.00
N GLU A 62 0.34 -13.47 5.81
CA GLU A 62 1.39 -13.59 4.81
C GLU A 62 2.14 -12.29 4.67
N HIS A 63 3.47 -12.39 4.63
CA HIS A 63 4.37 -11.25 4.52
C HIS A 63 5.12 -11.28 3.20
N PHE A 64 5.12 -10.16 2.50
CA PHE A 64 5.73 -9.97 1.19
C PHE A 64 6.76 -8.86 1.23
N ARG A 65 7.79 -8.94 0.39
CA ARG A 65 8.84 -7.92 0.26
C ARG A 65 9.11 -7.58 -1.20
N SER A 66 9.44 -6.33 -1.47
CA SER A 66 9.85 -5.88 -2.80
C SER A 66 11.03 -6.70 -3.34
N ILE A 67 10.99 -7.04 -4.64
CA ILE A 67 12.04 -7.83 -5.29
C ILE A 67 13.20 -6.96 -5.76
N ASN A 68 12.91 -5.75 -6.25
CA ASN A 68 13.90 -4.88 -6.87
C ASN A 68 14.83 -4.25 -5.81
N PRO A 69 16.15 -4.57 -5.81
CA PRO A 69 17.09 -4.04 -4.83
C PRO A 69 17.40 -2.55 -5.02
N ASN A 70 17.10 -1.98 -6.19
CA ASN A 70 17.30 -0.57 -6.49
C ASN A 70 16.17 0.32 -5.96
N VAL A 71 15.15 -0.27 -5.33
CA VAL A 71 14.03 0.44 -4.72
C VAL A 71 14.15 0.29 -3.22
N SER A 72 13.87 1.35 -2.48
CA SER A 72 13.75 1.27 -1.04
C SER A 72 12.80 0.15 -0.67
N GLU A 73 13.20 -0.65 0.32
CA GLU A 73 12.45 -1.82 0.75
C GLU A 73 11.00 -1.46 1.07
N GLN A 74 10.11 -2.31 0.56
CA GLN A 74 8.68 -2.25 0.81
C GLN A 74 8.22 -3.62 1.28
N THR A 75 7.32 -3.65 2.26
CA THR A 75 6.65 -4.87 2.68
C THR A 75 5.14 -4.71 2.63
N ILE A 76 4.45 -5.82 2.36
CA ILE A 76 3.00 -5.91 2.41
C ILE A 76 2.65 -7.11 3.27
N THR A 77 1.73 -6.90 4.20
CA THR A 77 1.17 -7.94 5.05
C THR A 77 -0.33 -8.06 4.77
N ILE A 78 -0.77 -9.28 4.48
CA ILE A 78 -2.17 -9.63 4.24
C ILE A 78 -2.60 -10.76 5.17
N GLY A 79 -3.90 -11.06 5.20
CA GLY A 79 -4.47 -12.17 5.98
C GLY A 79 -5.04 -11.75 7.33
N VAL A 80 -4.81 -10.51 7.75
CA VAL A 80 -5.52 -9.90 8.90
C VAL A 80 -6.97 -9.65 8.51
N ASN A 81 -7.90 -10.18 9.29
CA ASN A 81 -9.33 -10.03 9.06
C ASN A 81 -10.15 -10.09 10.35
N THR A 82 -11.40 -9.62 10.25
CA THR A 82 -12.43 -9.68 11.29
C THR A 82 -13.68 -10.28 10.67
N ALA A 83 -14.15 -11.40 11.21
CA ALA A 83 -15.43 -11.98 10.84
C ALA A 83 -16.56 -11.30 11.64
N LEU A 84 -17.56 -10.79 10.93
CA LEU A 84 -18.78 -10.26 11.53
C LEU A 84 -19.77 -11.40 11.82
N SER A 85 -20.74 -11.15 12.71
CA SER A 85 -21.81 -12.11 13.03
C SER A 85 -22.67 -12.49 11.82
N SER A 86 -22.69 -11.65 10.77
CA SER A 86 -23.34 -11.92 9.49
C SER A 86 -22.60 -12.94 8.60
N GLY A 87 -21.41 -13.39 8.99
CA GLY A 87 -20.51 -14.19 8.16
C GLY A 87 -19.67 -13.37 7.18
N THR A 88 -19.86 -12.04 7.13
CA THR A 88 -19.03 -11.13 6.35
C THR A 88 -17.62 -11.05 6.92
N VAL A 89 -16.60 -11.12 6.05
CA VAL A 89 -15.19 -11.01 6.44
C VAL A 89 -14.65 -9.65 6.00
N LEU A 90 -14.33 -8.80 6.97
CA LEU A 90 -13.63 -7.53 6.76
C LEU A 90 -12.12 -7.77 6.84
N ARG A 91 -11.36 -7.22 5.91
CA ARG A 91 -9.92 -7.46 5.81
C ARG A 91 -9.11 -6.20 6.06
N SER A 92 -7.86 -6.40 6.42
CA SER A 92 -6.88 -5.34 6.55
C SER A 92 -5.60 -5.69 5.79
N VAL A 93 -4.98 -4.64 5.25
CA VAL A 93 -3.68 -4.71 4.58
C VAL A 93 -2.77 -3.71 5.28
N THR A 94 -1.56 -4.17 5.61
CA THR A 94 -0.50 -3.31 6.10
C THR A 94 0.59 -3.19 5.05
N TYR A 95 1.02 -1.97 4.76
CA TYR A 95 2.16 -1.66 3.93
C TYR A 95 3.21 -0.94 4.76
N THR A 96 4.47 -1.31 4.61
CA THR A 96 5.59 -0.56 5.18
C THR A 96 6.66 -0.26 4.14
N THR A 97 7.42 0.79 4.37
CA THR A 97 8.50 1.19 3.47
C THR A 97 9.63 1.88 4.19
N ARG A 98 10.84 1.78 3.64
CA ARG A 98 12.02 2.56 4.06
C ARG A 98 12.16 3.91 3.34
N ASN A 99 11.15 4.33 2.58
CA ASN A 99 11.10 5.64 1.94
C ASN A 99 9.82 6.40 2.33
N PRO A 100 9.92 7.36 3.27
CA PRO A 100 8.79 8.21 3.68
C PRO A 100 8.03 8.87 2.52
N GLN A 101 8.71 9.15 1.40
CA GLN A 101 8.08 9.77 0.23
C GLN A 101 6.96 8.88 -0.36
N HIS A 102 7.06 7.55 -0.26
CA HIS A 102 6.00 6.67 -0.70
C HIS A 102 4.72 6.90 0.12
N VAL A 103 4.84 7.09 1.44
CA VAL A 103 3.68 7.38 2.29
C VAL A 103 3.10 8.76 2.00
N LEU A 104 3.94 9.78 1.77
CA LEU A 104 3.47 11.10 1.34
C LEU A 104 2.67 11.03 0.02
N ASN A 105 3.12 10.21 -0.93
CA ASN A 105 2.40 9.99 -2.18
C ASN A 105 1.06 9.27 -1.93
N LEU A 106 1.00 8.30 -1.02
CA LEU A 106 -0.23 7.61 -0.63
C LEU A 106 -1.22 8.55 0.09
N ILE A 107 -0.73 9.48 0.93
CA ILE A 107 -1.54 10.54 1.56
C ILE A 107 -2.18 11.41 0.47
N ALA A 108 -1.41 11.82 -0.54
CA ALA A 108 -1.93 12.60 -1.65
C ALA A 108 -3.00 11.84 -2.44
N GLN A 109 -2.77 10.55 -2.71
CA GLN A 109 -3.73 9.68 -3.41
C GLN A 109 -5.01 9.46 -2.59
N ALA A 110 -4.92 9.27 -1.28
CA ALA A 110 -6.08 9.12 -0.40
C ALA A 110 -6.96 10.39 -0.42
N LYS A 111 -6.35 11.58 -0.39
CA LYS A 111 -7.05 12.86 -0.54
C LYS A 111 -7.77 12.96 -1.90
N SER A 112 -7.10 12.61 -3.00
CA SER A 112 -7.74 12.61 -4.33
C SER A 112 -8.81 11.52 -4.48
N GLY A 113 -8.68 10.42 -3.74
CA GLY A 113 -9.60 9.28 -3.71
C GLY A 113 -10.88 9.53 -2.90
N LYS A 114 -11.16 10.78 -2.51
CA LYS A 114 -12.35 11.20 -1.74
C LYS A 114 -12.41 10.60 -0.32
N LEU A 115 -11.29 10.16 0.25
CA LEU A 115 -11.28 9.90 1.69
C LEU A 115 -11.20 11.23 2.45
N THR A 116 -11.97 11.33 3.53
CA THR A 116 -11.96 12.51 4.40
C THR A 116 -10.88 12.33 5.45
N MET A 117 -9.97 13.29 5.57
CA MET A 117 -9.01 13.32 6.68
C MET A 117 -9.78 13.58 7.98
N LYS A 118 -9.73 12.62 8.91
CA LYS A 118 -10.36 12.72 10.24
C LYS A 118 -9.39 13.20 11.30
N PHE A 119 -8.10 12.96 11.11
CA PHE A 119 -7.06 13.37 12.05
C PHE A 119 -5.75 13.62 11.33
N GLN A 120 -5.03 14.63 11.80
CA GLN A 120 -3.64 14.89 11.50
C GLN A 120 -2.96 15.38 12.77
N GLY A 121 -1.87 14.74 13.15
CA GLY A 121 -1.10 15.08 14.34
C GLY A 121 0.23 14.34 14.38
N SER A 122 0.84 14.30 15.55
CA SER A 122 2.08 13.56 15.77
C SER A 122 2.14 13.01 17.19
N ASP A 123 2.88 11.93 17.36
CA ASP A 123 3.38 11.48 18.66
C ASP A 123 4.91 11.67 18.71
N VAL A 124 5.57 11.04 19.69
CA VAL A 124 7.03 11.11 19.86
C VAL A 124 7.77 10.54 18.64
N ASP A 125 7.20 9.53 17.98
CA ASP A 125 7.90 8.69 17.00
C ASP A 125 7.39 8.88 15.57
N ASN A 126 6.19 9.45 15.39
CA ASN A 126 5.50 9.49 14.09
C ASN A 126 4.69 10.77 13.89
N ASN A 127 4.68 11.23 12.64
CA ASN A 127 3.57 12.01 12.09
C ASN A 127 2.45 11.05 11.69
N ILE A 128 1.22 11.36 12.10
CA ILE A 128 0.05 10.48 12.01
C ILE A 128 -1.02 11.17 11.17
N TYR A 129 -1.54 10.44 10.19
CA TYR A 129 -2.64 10.88 9.34
C TYR A 129 -3.71 9.79 9.31
N VAL A 130 -4.95 10.16 9.61
CA VAL A 130 -6.09 9.24 9.58
C VAL A 130 -7.11 9.74 8.57
N PHE A 131 -7.49 8.83 7.67
CA PHE A 131 -8.45 9.05 6.62
C PHE A 131 -9.60 8.05 6.75
N ASP A 132 -10.79 8.47 6.36
CA ASP A 132 -11.99 7.66 6.51
C ASP A 132 -13.01 7.94 5.38
N ASN A 133 -13.73 6.91 4.97
CA ASN A 133 -14.95 7.00 4.18
C ASN A 133 -15.91 5.86 4.57
N ASP A 134 -16.98 5.65 3.79
CA ASP A 134 -17.97 4.61 4.10
C ASP A 134 -17.42 3.18 4.04
N PHE A 135 -16.29 2.97 3.36
CA PHE A 135 -15.75 1.65 3.07
C PHE A 135 -14.44 1.34 3.79
N TYR A 136 -13.63 2.35 4.07
CA TYR A 136 -12.26 2.18 4.54
C TYR A 136 -11.95 3.12 5.70
N HIS A 137 -11.23 2.59 6.67
CA HIS A 137 -10.49 3.35 7.67
C HIS A 137 -8.99 3.20 7.37
N VAL A 138 -8.29 4.31 7.25
CA VAL A 138 -6.88 4.31 6.83
C VAL A 138 -6.03 5.12 7.79
N LYS A 139 -4.99 4.48 8.32
CA LYS A 139 -3.99 5.10 9.19
C LYS A 139 -2.65 5.11 8.46
N MET A 140 -2.03 6.28 8.38
CA MET A 140 -0.72 6.46 7.76
C MET A 140 0.23 7.10 8.76
N TYR A 141 1.41 6.51 8.88
CA TYR A 141 2.45 6.90 9.82
C TYR A 141 3.73 7.18 9.06
N ILE A 142 4.37 8.30 9.37
CA ILE A 142 5.71 8.64 8.89
C ILE A 142 6.58 8.84 10.12
N SER A 143 7.60 8.02 10.29
CA SER A 143 8.47 8.12 11.45
C SER A 143 9.24 9.44 11.45
N THR A 144 9.38 10.05 12.64
CA THR A 144 10.14 11.29 12.86
C THR A 144 11.62 11.01 13.14
N THR A 145 11.96 9.76 13.48
CA THR A 145 13.28 9.34 13.93
C THR A 145 13.97 8.38 12.96
N GLU A 146 13.19 7.66 12.16
CA GLU A 146 13.68 6.70 11.18
C GLU A 146 13.15 7.02 9.78
N ASN A 147 13.91 6.66 8.74
CA ASN A 147 13.43 6.68 7.36
C ASN A 147 12.47 5.50 7.12
N LYS A 148 11.30 5.52 7.78
CA LYS A 148 10.25 4.51 7.60
C LYS A 148 8.87 5.14 7.56
N GLY A 149 7.96 4.45 6.89
CA GLY A 149 6.55 4.77 6.91
C GLY A 149 5.69 3.51 6.87
N THR A 150 4.48 3.64 7.39
CA THR A 150 3.51 2.55 7.51
C THR A 150 2.14 3.04 7.08
N VAL A 151 1.41 2.21 6.34
CA VAL A 151 0.01 2.44 5.97
C VAL A 151 -0.79 1.21 6.36
N VAL A 152 -1.87 1.41 7.10
CA VAL A 152 -2.82 0.37 7.49
C VAL A 152 -4.16 0.75 6.90
N ILE A 153 -4.73 -0.13 6.07
CA ILE A 153 -6.07 0.00 5.52
C ILE A 153 -6.94 -1.08 6.14
N GLU A 154 -8.08 -0.69 6.71
CA GLU A 154 -9.07 -1.57 7.31
C GLU A 154 -10.40 -1.38 6.59
N GLN A 155 -11.02 -2.47 6.12
CA GLN A 155 -12.37 -2.40 5.60
C GLN A 155 -13.37 -2.16 6.74
N LYS A 156 -14.30 -1.22 6.51
CA LYS A 156 -15.45 -0.95 7.37
C LYS A 156 -16.69 -1.71 6.92
N ASN A 157 -16.82 -1.90 5.60
CA ASN A 157 -17.94 -2.57 4.96
C ASN A 157 -17.43 -3.48 3.84
N TYR A 158 -18.17 -4.56 3.57
CA TYR A 158 -17.89 -5.41 2.43
C TYR A 158 -18.38 -4.74 1.15
N ILE A 159 -17.46 -4.53 0.20
CA ILE A 159 -17.79 -4.10 -1.15
C ILE A 159 -17.91 -5.37 -1.99
N GLY A 160 -19.15 -5.81 -2.22
CA GLY A 160 -19.42 -6.80 -3.26
C GLY A 160 -19.27 -6.13 -4.62
N TYR A 161 -18.34 -6.62 -5.44
CA TYR A 161 -18.26 -6.28 -6.86
C TYR A 161 -19.08 -7.29 -7.67
#